data_AF-A0A9D0Y095-F1
#
_entry.id   AF-A0A9D0Y095-F1
#
_cell.length_a   1.000
_cell.length_b   1.000
_cell.length_c   1.000
_cell.angle_alpha   90.00
_cell.angle_beta   90.00
_cell.angle_gamma   90.00
#
_symmetry.space_group_name_H-M   'P 1'
#
loop_
_entity.id
_entity.type
_entity.pdbx_description
1 polymer ?
#
loop_
_entity_poly.entity_id
_entity_poly.type
_entity_poly.pdbx_seq_one_letter_code
_entity_poly.pdbx_strand_id
1 'polypeptide(L)'
;MIKYRKGYDIDYIRLIELLNEAGSDVDTDNFKDLVQMVENSALVLTAWDFDYMVGFVRVDLTGENAIISDLVVDNEYRDMDICKNMIGNVLSCYPGSKFTLKADKKDGLICESLGFRPVEDGSGLYCRY
;
A
#
# COMPACT_ATOMS: atom_id res chain seq x y z
N MET A 1 4.52 19.23 -2.19
CA MET A 1 5.71 18.34 -2.32
C MET A 1 5.43 17.12 -1.47
N ILE A 2 5.40 15.94 -2.07
CA ILE A 2 4.99 14.73 -1.35
C ILE A 2 6.08 14.27 -0.38
N LYS A 3 5.69 14.02 0.87
CA LYS A 3 6.53 13.44 1.92
C LYS A 3 6.01 12.04 2.28
N TYR A 4 6.91 11.11 2.51
CA TYR A 4 6.58 9.75 2.93
C TYR A 4 6.92 9.58 4.41
N ARG A 5 5.96 9.10 5.20
CA ARG A 5 6.12 8.90 6.65
C ARG A 5 5.91 7.42 6.97
N LYS A 6 6.80 6.86 7.79
CA LYS A 6 6.68 5.48 8.31
C LYS A 6 6.09 5.52 9.71
N GLY A 7 5.29 4.51 10.06
CA GLY A 7 4.72 4.36 11.39
C GLY A 7 3.24 4.73 11.45
N TYR A 8 2.76 5.00 12.66
CA TYR A 8 1.33 5.04 12.99
C TYR A 8 0.75 6.45 13.13
N ASP A 9 1.46 7.47 12.61
CA ASP A 9 0.90 8.81 12.43
C ASP A 9 -0.06 8.78 11.23
N ILE A 10 -1.30 8.36 11.49
CA ILE A 10 -2.34 8.13 10.50
C ILE A 10 -3.51 9.06 10.76
N ASP A 11 -3.89 9.80 9.73
CA ASP A 11 -5.20 10.45 9.70
C ASP A 11 -6.25 9.39 9.35
N TYR A 12 -6.92 8.84 10.37
CA TYR A 12 -7.90 7.78 10.18
C TYR A 12 -9.16 8.24 9.44
N ILE A 13 -9.52 9.52 9.55
CA ILE A 13 -10.65 10.07 8.77
C ILE A 13 -10.27 9.99 7.30
N ARG A 14 -9.07 10.47 6.95
CA ARG A 14 -8.61 10.43 5.57
C ARG A 14 -8.34 9.01 5.07
N LEU A 15 -7.89 8.10 5.93
CA LEU A 15 -7.70 6.69 5.58
C LEU A 15 -9.03 6.06 5.13
N ILE A 16 -10.12 6.29 5.88
CA ILE A 16 -11.45 5.78 5.55
C ILE A 16 -11.89 6.30 4.18
N GLU A 17 -11.70 7.59 3.91
CA GLU A 17 -12.03 8.18 2.61
C GLU A 17 -11.24 7.53 1.48
N LEU A 18 -9.91 7.39 1.61
CA LEU A 18 -9.06 6.77 0.60
C LEU A 18 -9.44 5.30 0.32
N LEU A 19 -9.74 4.53 1.37
CA LEU A 19 -10.17 3.13 1.22
C LEU A 19 -11.52 3.03 0.51
N ASN A 20 -12.48 3.89 0.87
CA ASN A 20 -13.80 3.91 0.25
C ASN A 20 -13.74 4.38 -1.21
N GLU A 21 -12.95 5.41 -1.52
CA GLU A 21 -12.73 5.92 -2.89
C GLU A 21 -12.06 4.88 -3.79
N ALA A 22 -11.17 4.05 -3.23
CA ALA A 22 -10.52 2.97 -3.93
C ALA A 22 -11.42 1.72 -4.09
N GLY A 23 -12.55 1.66 -3.39
CA GLY A 23 -13.42 0.48 -3.34
C GLY A 23 -12.77 -0.71 -2.62
N SER A 24 -11.97 -0.44 -1.58
CA SER A 24 -11.35 -1.48 -0.75
C SER A 24 -12.41 -2.31 -0.01
N ASP A 25 -12.13 -3.60 0.19
CA ASP A 25 -12.95 -4.53 0.97
C ASP A 25 -12.77 -4.36 2.50
N VAL A 26 -11.92 -3.43 2.94
CA VAL A 26 -11.71 -3.14 4.37
C VAL A 26 -12.99 -2.57 4.97
N ASP A 27 -13.45 -3.15 6.08
CA ASP A 27 -14.58 -2.63 6.86
C ASP A 27 -14.17 -1.33 7.57
N THR A 28 -14.56 -0.20 6.97
CA THR A 28 -14.29 1.14 7.51
C THR A 28 -15.29 1.61 8.55
N ASP A 29 -16.44 0.92 8.70
CA ASP A 29 -17.46 1.25 9.70
C ASP A 29 -17.05 0.78 11.10
N ASN A 30 -16.25 -0.28 11.19
CA ASN A 30 -15.67 -0.74 12.45
C ASN A 30 -14.31 -0.08 12.72
N PHE A 31 -14.34 1.11 13.33
CA PHE A 31 -13.14 1.87 13.68
C PHE A 31 -12.11 1.07 14.51
N LYS A 32 -12.57 0.21 15.42
CA LYS A 32 -11.67 -0.59 16.25
C LYS A 32 -10.85 -1.56 15.41
N ASP A 33 -11.49 -2.23 14.47
CA ASP A 33 -10.85 -3.20 13.59
C ASP A 33 -9.91 -2.48 12.61
N LEU A 34 -10.28 -1.29 12.13
CA LEU A 34 -9.41 -0.45 11.30
C LEU A 34 -8.12 -0.05 12.03
N VAL A 35 -8.22 0.40 13.29
CA VAL A 35 -7.04 0.72 14.11
C VAL A 35 -6.18 -0.53 14.31
N GLN A 36 -6.80 -1.67 14.66
CA GLN A 36 -6.07 -2.92 14.84
C GLN A 36 -5.38 -3.39 13.55
N MET A 37 -6.00 -3.21 12.39
CA MET A 37 -5.40 -3.53 11.09
C MET A 37 -4.11 -2.72 10.86
N VAL A 38 -4.16 -1.42 11.14
CA VAL A 38 -3.01 -0.53 11.01
C VAL A 38 -1.92 -0.92 12.01
N GLU A 39 -2.25 -1.08 13.29
CA GLU A 39 -1.28 -1.38 14.35
C GLU A 39 -0.60 -2.74 14.20
N ASN A 40 -1.34 -3.75 13.74
CA ASN A 40 -0.83 -5.11 13.54
C ASN A 40 -0.02 -5.27 12.25
N SER A 41 -0.03 -4.28 11.36
CA SER A 41 0.76 -4.31 10.13
C SER A 41 2.25 -4.25 10.46
N ALA A 42 3.06 -5.02 9.73
CA ALA A 42 4.51 -5.03 9.91
C ALA A 42 5.16 -3.73 9.45
N LEU A 43 4.60 -3.09 8.43
CA LEU A 43 4.96 -1.74 8.00
C LEU A 43 3.71 -0.99 7.57
N VAL A 44 3.64 0.27 7.98
CA VAL A 44 2.71 1.26 7.44
C VAL A 44 3.51 2.44 6.91
N LEU A 45 3.18 2.86 5.69
CA LEU A 45 3.79 4.00 5.03
C LEU A 45 2.68 4.88 4.45
N THR A 46 2.73 6.17 4.75
CA THR A 46 1.77 7.17 4.27
C THR A 46 2.45 8.23 3.41
N ALA A 47 1.72 8.71 2.41
CA ALA A 47 2.13 9.83 1.56
C ALA A 47 1.34 11.08 1.94
N TRP A 48 2.04 12.22 2.03
CA TRP A 48 1.49 13.48 2.52
C TRP A 48 1.82 14.61 1.57
N ASP A 49 0.82 15.39 1.17
CA ASP A 49 1.03 16.74 0.66
C ASP A 49 0.74 17.74 1.76
N PHE A 50 1.81 18.33 2.31
CA PHE A 50 1.75 19.11 3.55
C PHE A 50 1.11 18.31 4.70
N ASP A 51 -0.08 18.71 5.13
CA ASP A 51 -0.85 18.11 6.22
C ASP A 51 -2.01 17.23 5.71
N TYR A 52 -2.10 17.03 4.39
CA TYR A 52 -3.12 16.19 3.77
C TYR A 52 -2.54 14.82 3.40
N MET A 53 -3.13 13.75 3.94
CA MET A 53 -2.73 12.38 3.62
C MET A 53 -3.33 11.97 2.27
N VAL A 54 -2.45 11.71 1.29
CA VAL A 54 -2.82 11.43 -0.10
C VAL A 54 -2.56 9.99 -0.52
N GLY A 55 -2.00 9.18 0.38
CA GLY A 55 -1.79 7.77 0.10
C GLY A 55 -1.45 6.97 1.34
N PHE A 56 -1.81 5.69 1.29
CA PHE A 56 -1.61 4.72 2.35
C PHE A 56 -1.18 3.38 1.76
N VAL A 57 -0.13 2.79 2.33
CA VAL A 57 0.26 1.41 2.06
C VAL A 57 0.58 0.69 3.35
N ARG A 58 0.14 -0.56 3.45
CA ARG A 58 0.52 -1.45 4.55
C ARG A 58 1.06 -2.78 4.07
N VAL A 59 1.94 -3.34 4.87
CA VAL A 59 2.61 -4.61 4.61
C VAL A 59 2.38 -5.56 5.77
N ASP A 60 1.99 -6.78 5.44
CA ASP A 60 1.91 -7.91 6.36
C ASP A 60 3.09 -8.87 6.10
N LEU A 61 3.64 -9.48 7.14
CA LEU A 61 4.68 -10.51 7.00
C LEU A 61 4.05 -11.90 7.15
N THR A 62 4.37 -12.81 6.23
CA THR A 62 3.94 -14.22 6.27
C THR A 62 5.15 -15.12 6.03
N GLY A 63 5.79 -15.55 7.13
CA GLY A 63 7.07 -16.27 7.07
C GLY A 63 8.17 -15.38 6.51
N GLU A 64 8.79 -15.79 5.41
CA GLU A 64 9.82 -15.02 4.70
C GLU A 64 9.25 -14.06 3.63
N ASN A 65 7.92 -14.06 3.44
CA ASN A 65 7.26 -13.24 2.42
C ASN A 65 6.70 -11.95 3.03
N ALA A 66 6.80 -10.85 2.30
CA ALA A 66 6.13 -9.60 2.58
C ALA A 66 4.93 -9.44 1.64
N ILE A 67 3.77 -9.08 2.16
CA ILE A 67 2.53 -8.92 1.39
C ILE A 67 2.11 -7.46 1.48
N ILE A 68 2.06 -6.76 0.35
CA ILE A 68 1.43 -5.45 0.27
C ILE A 68 -0.08 -5.69 0.19
N SER A 69 -0.76 -5.48 1.32
CA SER A 69 -2.16 -5.86 1.49
C SER A 69 -3.12 -4.76 1.04
N ASP A 70 -2.77 -3.51 1.31
CA ASP A 70 -3.50 -2.34 0.84
C ASP A 70 -2.50 -1.33 0.28
N LEU A 71 -2.81 -0.78 -0.89
CA LEU A 71 -2.11 0.33 -1.53
C LEU A 71 -3.16 1.23 -2.15
N VAL A 72 -3.40 2.37 -1.52
CA VAL A 72 -4.38 3.36 -1.99
C VAL A 72 -3.71 4.72 -2.12
N VAL A 73 -4.05 5.42 -3.19
CA VAL A 73 -3.63 6.79 -3.45
C VAL A 73 -4.85 7.57 -3.90
N ASP A 74 -4.95 8.79 -3.40
CA ASP A 74 -5.97 9.74 -3.76
C ASP A 74 -6.10 9.87 -5.28
N ASN A 75 -7.34 9.83 -5.77
CA ASN A 75 -7.65 9.87 -7.18
C ASN A 75 -7.14 11.14 -7.88
N GLU A 76 -7.13 12.27 -7.15
CA GLU A 76 -6.61 13.55 -7.65
C GLU A 76 -5.08 13.55 -7.81
N TYR A 77 -4.40 12.56 -7.23
CA TYR A 77 -2.94 12.47 -7.17
C TYR A 77 -2.34 11.29 -7.96
N ARG A 78 -3.15 10.56 -8.73
CA ARG A 78 -2.74 9.33 -9.44
C ARG A 78 -1.58 9.51 -10.43
N ASP A 79 -1.48 10.67 -11.09
CA ASP A 79 -0.46 10.93 -12.13
C ASP A 79 0.88 11.48 -11.58
N MET A 80 1.12 11.38 -10.27
CA MET A 80 2.29 11.96 -9.59
C MET A 80 3.34 10.92 -9.13
N ASP A 81 3.35 9.73 -9.72
CA ASP A 81 4.26 8.62 -9.38
C ASP A 81 4.21 8.20 -7.89
N ILE A 82 3.16 8.57 -7.14
CA ILE A 82 3.07 8.31 -5.70
C ILE A 82 3.02 6.82 -5.42
N CYS A 83 2.17 6.05 -6.13
CA CYS A 83 2.12 4.59 -6.01
C CYS A 83 3.50 3.97 -6.21
N LYS A 84 4.21 4.39 -7.26
CA LYS A 84 5.53 3.89 -7.61
C LYS A 84 6.56 4.17 -6.50
N ASN A 85 6.56 5.39 -5.99
CA ASN A 85 7.45 5.78 -4.90
C ASN A 85 7.13 5.05 -3.60
N MET A 86 5.84 4.85 -3.27
CA MET A 86 5.43 4.10 -2.09
C MET A 86 5.88 2.65 -2.16
N ILE A 87 5.67 1.97 -3.29
CA ILE A 87 6.17 0.61 -3.51
C ILE A 87 7.69 0.58 -3.39
N GLY A 88 8.42 1.49 -4.03
CA GLY A 88 9.88 1.55 -3.91
C GLY A 88 10.37 1.73 -2.47
N ASN A 89 9.69 2.57 -1.68
CA ASN A 89 9.99 2.73 -0.25
C ASN A 89 9.74 1.45 0.53
N VAL A 90 8.64 0.74 0.26
CA VAL A 90 8.31 -0.54 0.89
C VAL A 90 9.36 -1.60 0.55
N LEU A 91 9.72 -1.75 -0.72
CA LEU A 91 10.73 -2.71 -1.18
C LEU A 91 12.08 -2.47 -0.50
N SER A 92 12.49 -1.21 -0.35
CA SER A 92 13.75 -0.84 0.33
C SER A 92 13.81 -1.23 1.81
N CYS A 93 12.66 -1.46 2.47
CA CYS A 93 12.61 -1.85 3.89
C CYS A 93 12.91 -3.33 4.11
N TYR A 94 12.70 -4.18 3.11
CA TYR A 94 12.87 -5.64 3.23
C TYR A 94 13.71 -6.19 2.06
N PRO A 95 15.01 -5.84 1.98
CA PRO A 95 15.88 -6.36 0.93
C PRO A 95 16.04 -7.88 1.06
N GLY A 96 15.95 -8.59 -0.06
CA GLY A 96 16.01 -10.05 -0.15
C GLY A 96 14.67 -10.76 0.02
N SER A 97 13.61 -10.05 0.41
CA SER A 97 12.28 -10.62 0.62
C SER A 97 11.51 -10.79 -0.70
N LYS A 98 10.68 -11.83 -0.75
CA LYS A 98 9.68 -11.97 -1.80
C LYS A 98 8.46 -11.13 -1.43
N PHE A 99 8.09 -10.22 -2.31
CA PHE A 99 6.90 -9.39 -2.19
C PHE A 99 5.75 -9.97 -3.00
N THR A 100 4.56 -9.99 -2.42
CA THR A 100 3.31 -10.23 -3.15
C THR A 100 2.42 -9.00 -3.02
N LEU A 101 1.86 -8.55 -4.13
CA LEU A 101 0.87 -7.47 -4.18
C LEU A 101 -0.46 -8.06 -4.62
N LYS A 102 -1.51 -7.80 -3.85
CA LYS A 102 -2.89 -7.97 -4.31
C LYS A 102 -3.22 -6.82 -5.25
N ALA A 103 -2.88 -6.97 -6.53
CA ALA A 103 -3.15 -5.95 -7.54
C ALA A 103 -4.47 -6.23 -8.24
N ASP A 104 -5.29 -5.20 -8.41
CA ASP A 104 -6.39 -5.23 -9.35
C ASP A 104 -5.88 -4.93 -10.78
N LYS A 105 -6.62 -5.33 -11.82
CA LYS A 105 -6.10 -5.31 -13.22
C LYS A 105 -5.59 -3.96 -13.74
N LYS A 106 -5.93 -2.85 -13.08
CA LYS A 106 -5.58 -1.48 -13.50
C LYS A 106 -4.14 -1.06 -13.15
N ASP A 107 -3.52 -1.69 -12.15
CA ASP A 107 -2.19 -1.30 -11.67
C ASP A 107 -1.04 -2.09 -12.31
N GLY A 108 -1.35 -2.99 -13.24
CA GLY A 108 -0.39 -3.93 -13.84
C GLY A 108 0.84 -3.27 -14.47
N LEU A 109 0.67 -2.15 -15.18
CA LEU A 109 1.77 -1.45 -15.86
C LEU A 109 2.79 -0.83 -14.89
N ILE A 110 2.33 -0.26 -13.77
CA ILE A 110 3.21 0.31 -12.74
C ILE A 110 3.98 -0.82 -12.05
N CYS A 111 3.27 -1.90 -11.71
CA CYS A 111 3.85 -3.05 -11.03
C CYS A 111 4.92 -3.75 -11.89
N GLU A 112 4.65 -3.94 -13.19
CA GLU A 112 5.63 -4.50 -14.14
C GLU A 112 6.91 -3.65 -14.23
N SER A 113 6.77 -2.31 -14.27
CA SER A 113 7.91 -1.39 -14.31
C SER A 113 8.81 -1.47 -13.06
N LEU A 114 8.25 -1.96 -11.95
CA LEU A 114 8.94 -2.18 -10.67
C LEU A 114 9.44 -3.62 -10.50
N GLY A 115 9.33 -4.45 -11.55
CA GLY A 115 9.81 -5.83 -11.55
C GLY A 115 8.83 -6.84 -10.94
N PHE A 116 7.58 -6.47 -10.69
CA PHE A 116 6.54 -7.42 -10.31
C PHE A 116 6.10 -8.24 -11.53
N ARG A 117 5.82 -9.52 -11.31
CA ARG A 117 5.37 -10.49 -12.30
C ARG A 117 4.09 -11.17 -11.83
N PRO A 118 3.18 -11.59 -12.71
CA PRO A 118 2.02 -12.34 -12.31
C PRO A 118 2.41 -13.65 -11.61
N VAL A 119 1.72 -13.97 -10.51
CA VAL A 119 1.80 -15.30 -9.88
C VAL A 119 1.09 -16.30 -10.80
N GLU A 120 1.62 -17.52 -10.92
CA GLU A 120 1.11 -18.54 -11.86
C GLU A 120 -0.36 -18.91 -11.65
N ASP A 121 -0.88 -18.76 -10.43
CA ASP A 121 -2.27 -19.02 -10.06
C ASP A 121 -3.22 -17.83 -10.29
N GLY A 122 -2.70 -16.69 -10.75
CA GLY A 122 -3.46 -15.46 -10.98
C GLY A 122 -3.93 -14.74 -9.70
N SER A 123 -3.44 -15.14 -8.52
CA SER A 123 -3.85 -14.57 -7.23
C SER A 123 -3.27 -13.18 -6.93
N GLY A 124 -2.30 -12.72 -7.73
CA GLY A 124 -1.66 -11.42 -7.58
C GLY A 124 -0.38 -11.28 -8.38
N LEU A 125 0.44 -10.29 -8.01
CA LEU A 125 1.76 -10.06 -8.60
C LEU A 125 2.85 -10.29 -7.55
N TYR A 126 4.02 -10.77 -7.95
CA TYR A 126 5.16 -10.95 -7.06
C TYR A 126 6.46 -10.35 -7.61
N CYS A 127 7.32 -9.86 -6.72
CA CYS A 127 8.67 -9.43 -7.03
C CYS A 127 9.64 -10.02 -6.01
N ARG A 128 10.89 -10.30 -6.42
CA ARG A 128 11.98 -10.59 -5.50
C ARG A 128 12.93 -9.41 -5.57
N TYR A 129 12.98 -8.64 -4.49
CA TYR A 129 13.76 -7.41 -4.39
C TYR A 129 14.97 -7.62 -3.51
#